data_AF-A5CTD7-F1
#
_entry.id   AF-A5CTD7-F1
#
_cell.length_a   1.000
_cell.length_b   1.000
_cell.length_c   1.000
_cell.angle_alpha   90.00
_cell.angle_beta   90.00
_cell.angle_gamma   90.00
#
_symmetry.space_group_name_H-M   'P 1'
#
loop_
_entity.id
_entity.type
_entity.pdbx_description
1 polymer ?
#
loop_
_entity_poly.entity_id
_entity_poly.type
_entity_poly.pdbx_seq_one_letter_code
_entity_poly.pdbx_strand_id
1 'polypeptide(L)'
;MFRLELGDGRTEEAHGELVVSDGAPNYVIHLYDDFPSQARGIESLFEQNQEVQKYRLLHARTEDGWLTFVDSSLAGYRRQWGGGKLSRRTYRPRLILKATTLLHEDELAVSKATVQFWGQDRWAQWSKWTTEGKTAHNEEIKVTRHPLPPVAASYRGVDISLSDASPYVFIGGGQTKVTLTQSCAFRIAFPEAVPVDEFITEWLAPLGFLVATGIKSAAGVDIMWLGNDNWKEDESGKPIGKNLRAYLNNPERLDSEDELDPVQFLHKMRQFDFAKQLPLVIDAWKAHRVTLEQYLEWIHRKPASIVSQLSYMAQLVESFDRSLSPDPAVPDELVVLGDKAAELFRGAEELAHLSKNAKQAVVESTRPTLSQRLKRLDNETGKVVSKALGGGQWKAYVPLVRNSVAHGLPSSGFFSKNRIPLELSVDILEMLFEARLLVMFGFDKAQVAQMMTKDNPYWDSRVARITEHMQHFETFKAYAPNVEVEAEANTEATNVAAEPSEPGDAVDDSGASTPPQAEDASEASAVSEPPRTADAPLAKESPAVADVPQATDALQGTGASEVSGSPAVADASDASAVSSAPESHHTADLEGRT
;
A
#
# COMPACT_ATOMS: atom_id res chain seq x y z
N MET A 1 26.16 21.40 13.23
CA MET A 1 27.19 21.25 12.19
C MET A 1 27.16 19.81 11.73
N PHE A 2 27.22 19.59 10.42
CA PHE A 2 27.13 18.30 9.77
C PHE A 2 28.47 17.96 9.11
N ARG A 3 28.96 16.74 9.30
CA ARG A 3 30.04 16.16 8.49
C ARG A 3 29.40 15.39 7.34
N LEU A 4 29.80 15.68 6.12
CA LEU A 4 29.32 15.03 4.90
C LEU A 4 30.39 14.02 4.45
N GLU A 5 30.02 12.79 4.10
CA GLU A 5 30.93 11.86 3.42
C GLU A 5 30.51 11.70 1.96
N LEU A 6 31.44 12.01 1.04
CA LEU A 6 31.23 11.94 -0.40
C LEU A 6 31.48 10.52 -0.93
N GLY A 7 30.92 10.20 -2.10
CA GLY A 7 31.05 8.88 -2.72
C GLY A 7 32.48 8.47 -3.14
N ASP A 8 33.44 9.40 -3.06
CA ASP A 8 34.87 9.19 -3.30
C ASP A 8 35.72 9.15 -2.01
N GLY A 9 35.06 9.15 -0.83
CA GLY A 9 35.71 9.09 0.48
C GLY A 9 36.23 10.42 1.01
N ARG A 10 36.05 11.55 0.30
CA ARG A 10 36.31 12.89 0.86
C ARG A 10 35.24 13.24 1.91
N THR A 11 35.63 14.00 2.93
CA THR A 11 34.67 14.52 3.92
C THR A 11 34.67 16.05 3.98
N GLU A 12 33.48 16.64 3.95
CA GLU A 12 33.24 18.09 4.03
C GLU A 12 32.49 18.44 5.32
N GLU A 13 32.50 19.70 5.76
CA GLU A 13 31.69 20.19 6.89
C GLU A 13 30.72 21.27 6.41
N ALA A 14 29.47 21.21 6.88
CA ALA A 14 28.44 22.21 6.56
C ALA A 14 27.64 22.65 7.78
N HIS A 15 27.11 23.87 7.71
CA HIS A 15 26.07 24.31 8.63
C HIS A 15 24.71 23.76 8.17
N GLY A 16 23.79 23.57 9.12
CA GLY A 16 22.51 22.95 8.84
C GLY A 16 21.69 22.67 10.08
N GLU A 17 20.43 22.31 9.85
CA GLU A 17 19.42 21.93 10.84
C GLU A 17 18.75 20.60 10.42
N LEU A 18 18.33 19.82 11.42
CA LEU A 18 17.44 18.68 11.22
C LEU A 18 16.02 19.13 11.57
N VAL A 19 15.15 19.18 10.58
CA VAL A 19 13.71 19.37 10.78
C VAL A 19 13.05 18.01 10.90
N VAL A 20 12.19 17.84 11.90
CA VAL A 20 11.28 16.71 12.04
C VAL A 20 9.88 17.30 11.98
N SER A 21 9.00 16.79 11.10
CA SER A 21 7.61 17.23 11.08
C SER A 21 6.79 16.58 12.20
N ASP A 22 5.92 17.35 12.82
CA ASP A 22 4.87 16.82 13.70
C ASP A 22 3.84 16.00 12.90
N GLY A 23 3.20 15.03 13.54
CA GLY A 23 2.16 14.16 12.95
C GLY A 23 2.68 12.96 12.16
N ALA A 24 3.77 13.11 11.41
CA ALA A 24 4.51 12.00 10.81
C ALA A 24 6.02 12.31 10.87
N PRO A 25 6.88 11.40 11.37
CA PRO A 25 8.32 11.64 11.54
C PRO A 25 9.06 11.59 10.20
N ASN A 26 8.80 12.58 9.35
CA ASN A 26 9.59 12.88 8.17
C ASN A 26 10.76 13.78 8.59
N TYR A 27 11.93 13.20 8.55
CA TYR A 27 13.22 13.83 8.79
C TYR A 27 13.69 14.51 7.52
N VAL A 28 13.98 15.81 7.63
CA VAL A 28 14.43 16.64 6.53
C VAL A 28 15.64 17.44 6.99
N ILE A 29 16.76 17.24 6.31
CA ILE A 29 18.00 17.96 6.58
C ILE A 29 18.00 19.22 5.72
N HIS A 30 18.25 20.37 6.32
CA HIS A 30 18.50 21.61 5.61
C HIS A 30 19.96 21.97 5.78
N LEU A 31 20.73 21.92 4.69
CA LEU A 31 22.13 22.34 4.68
C LEU A 31 22.22 23.78 4.15
N TYR A 32 22.92 24.61 4.91
CA TYR A 32 23.18 26.03 4.68
C TYR A 32 24.68 26.21 4.44
N ASP A 33 25.05 26.49 3.19
CA ASP A 33 26.40 26.81 2.78
C ASP A 33 26.35 27.65 1.49
N ASP A 34 27.44 28.31 1.14
CA ASP A 34 27.55 29.27 0.04
C ASP A 34 27.85 28.56 -1.30
N PHE A 35 27.13 27.45 -1.53
CA PHE A 35 27.43 26.38 -2.48
C PHE A 35 27.75 26.90 -3.90
N PRO A 36 28.82 26.41 -4.55
CA PRO A 36 29.20 26.85 -5.90
C PRO A 36 28.10 26.54 -6.92
N SER A 37 27.61 27.57 -7.61
CA SER A 37 26.52 27.48 -8.57
C SER A 37 27.00 26.96 -9.93
N GLN A 38 27.29 25.66 -10.03
CA GLN A 38 27.64 25.03 -11.31
C GLN A 38 26.48 25.01 -12.33
N ALA A 39 25.23 25.19 -11.90
CA ALA A 39 24.07 25.27 -12.79
C ALA A 39 23.95 26.65 -13.47
N ARG A 40 24.69 26.85 -14.57
CA ARG A 40 24.38 27.87 -15.58
C ARG A 40 23.26 27.35 -16.49
N GLY A 41 22.20 28.12 -16.66
CA GLY A 41 21.19 27.88 -17.69
C GLY A 41 20.20 26.73 -17.41
N ILE A 42 19.40 26.43 -18.44
CA ILE A 42 18.37 25.37 -18.48
C ILE A 42 19.00 24.02 -18.89
N GLU A 43 20.24 24.04 -19.39
CA GLU A 43 21.03 22.88 -19.82
C GLU A 43 21.28 21.88 -18.67
N SER A 44 21.21 22.33 -17.41
CA SER A 44 21.26 21.48 -16.21
C SER A 44 20.09 20.49 -16.06
N LEU A 45 19.18 20.39 -17.03
CA LEU A 45 18.20 19.30 -17.13
C LEU A 45 18.84 17.97 -17.56
N PHE A 46 20.05 17.98 -18.16
CA PHE A 46 20.69 16.77 -18.70
C PHE A 46 22.15 16.56 -18.29
N GLU A 47 22.80 17.54 -17.64
CA GLU A 47 24.23 17.46 -17.27
C GLU A 47 24.51 16.63 -16.01
N GLN A 48 24.70 15.33 -16.25
CA GLN A 48 25.52 14.26 -15.63
C GLN A 48 26.29 14.41 -14.29
N ASN A 49 26.27 15.51 -13.53
CA ASN A 49 26.90 15.59 -12.20
C ASN A 49 26.04 14.92 -11.10
N GLN A 50 26.00 13.58 -11.11
CA GLN A 50 25.19 12.76 -10.21
C GLN A 50 25.58 12.89 -8.72
N GLU A 51 26.86 13.17 -8.42
CA GLU A 51 27.42 13.19 -7.05
C GLU A 51 26.69 14.13 -6.08
N VAL A 52 26.07 15.21 -6.58
CA VAL A 52 25.44 16.24 -5.74
C VAL A 52 23.99 15.88 -5.34
N GLN A 53 23.38 14.91 -6.02
CA GLN A 53 21.96 14.55 -5.83
C GLN A 53 21.71 13.62 -4.65
N LYS A 54 22.72 12.87 -4.20
CA LYS A 54 22.64 11.96 -3.05
C LYS A 54 23.95 11.98 -2.26
N TYR A 55 23.87 12.25 -0.95
CA TYR A 55 24.95 11.92 -0.03
C TYR A 55 24.73 10.52 0.53
N ARG A 56 25.74 9.64 0.45
CA ARG A 56 25.64 8.27 0.95
C ARG A 56 25.54 8.26 2.47
N LEU A 57 26.42 9.04 3.14
CA LEU A 57 26.40 9.27 4.57
C LEU A 57 26.53 10.76 4.89
N LEU A 58 25.71 11.21 5.84
CA LEU A 58 25.89 12.46 6.57
C LEU A 58 25.94 12.12 8.07
N HIS A 59 26.63 12.94 8.86
CA HIS A 59 26.69 12.79 10.31
C HIS A 59 26.44 14.13 11.01
N ALA A 60 25.58 14.14 12.03
CA ALA A 60 25.43 15.26 12.93
C ALA A 60 25.83 14.86 14.34
N ARG A 61 26.64 15.69 14.99
CA ARG A 61 26.94 15.56 16.42
C ARG A 61 25.83 16.18 17.25
N THR A 62 25.45 15.49 18.31
CA THR A 62 24.42 15.85 19.29
C THR A 62 24.99 15.70 20.71
N GLU A 63 24.24 16.12 21.73
CA GLU A 63 24.67 15.96 23.13
C GLU A 63 24.73 14.48 23.55
N ASP A 64 23.83 13.65 23.02
CA ASP A 64 23.74 12.20 23.29
C ASP A 64 24.74 11.33 22.49
N GLY A 65 25.51 11.91 21.57
CA GLY A 65 26.33 11.19 20.60
C GLY A 65 26.09 11.64 19.16
N TRP A 66 25.92 10.71 18.23
CA TRP A 66 25.84 10.97 16.79
C TRP A 66 24.52 10.51 16.16
N LEU A 67 24.11 11.25 15.14
CA LEU A 67 23.11 10.83 14.15
C LEU A 67 23.81 10.57 12.82
N THR A 68 23.77 9.34 12.32
CA THR A 68 24.23 8.97 10.98
C THR A 68 23.02 8.85 10.05
N PHE A 69 23.01 9.61 8.97
CA PHE A 69 21.92 9.69 7.99
C PHE A 69 22.35 8.98 6.70
N VAL A 70 21.65 7.89 6.34
CA VAL A 70 21.98 7.03 5.20
C VAL A 70 21.09 7.36 4.00
N ASP A 71 21.67 7.34 2.79
CA ASP A 71 21.03 7.63 1.49
C ASP A 71 20.24 8.97 1.50
N SER A 72 20.93 10.06 1.83
CA SER A 72 20.35 11.41 1.87
C SER A 72 20.17 11.98 0.47
N SER A 73 18.95 11.86 -0.06
CA SER A 73 18.53 12.31 -1.40
C SER A 73 18.09 13.77 -1.44
N LEU A 74 18.44 14.51 -2.49
CA LEU A 74 18.07 15.93 -2.65
C LEU A 74 16.56 16.07 -2.94
N ALA A 75 15.80 16.53 -1.95
CA ALA A 75 14.35 16.75 -2.02
C ALA A 75 13.96 18.19 -2.41
N GLY A 76 14.92 19.12 -2.49
CA GLY A 76 14.68 20.49 -2.98
C GLY A 76 15.82 21.46 -2.68
N TYR A 77 15.72 22.69 -3.19
CA TYR A 77 16.71 23.75 -2.94
C TYR A 77 16.08 25.14 -2.91
N ARG A 78 16.79 26.11 -2.32
CA ARG A 78 16.49 27.54 -2.38
C ARG A 78 17.70 28.29 -2.96
N ARG A 79 17.45 29.27 -3.83
CA ARG A 79 18.45 30.23 -4.32
C ARG A 79 18.21 31.60 -3.69
N GLN A 80 19.24 32.44 -3.67
CA GLN A 80 19.08 33.87 -3.34
C GLN A 80 18.25 34.60 -4.40
N TRP A 81 17.59 35.68 -4.01
CA TRP A 81 16.81 36.53 -4.93
C TRP A 81 17.75 37.18 -5.95
N GLY A 82 17.31 37.32 -7.20
CA GLY A 82 18.19 37.68 -8.33
C GLY A 82 18.91 36.50 -9.01
N GLY A 83 18.64 35.26 -8.62
CA GLY A 83 19.06 34.06 -9.36
C GLY A 83 20.47 33.56 -9.09
N GLY A 84 21.16 34.13 -8.10
CA GLY A 84 22.54 33.80 -7.70
C GLY A 84 22.68 32.46 -6.96
N LYS A 85 23.59 32.43 -5.98
CA LYS A 85 24.00 31.22 -5.27
C LYS A 85 22.83 30.44 -4.64
N LEU A 86 23.02 29.13 -4.54
CA LEU A 86 22.17 28.24 -3.75
C LEU A 86 22.38 28.56 -2.27
N SER A 87 21.32 28.97 -1.58
CA SER A 87 21.36 29.36 -0.16
C SER A 87 20.84 28.28 0.79
N ARG A 88 20.15 27.25 0.27
CA ARG A 88 19.77 26.06 1.03
C ARG A 88 19.66 24.85 0.11
N ARG A 89 20.22 23.71 0.53
CA ARG A 89 19.86 22.39 -0.01
C ARG A 89 19.01 21.64 1.01
N THR A 90 18.01 20.91 0.53
CA THR A 90 17.05 20.17 1.34
C THR A 90 17.18 18.70 1.01
N TYR A 91 17.61 17.89 1.97
CA TYR A 91 17.83 16.45 1.80
C TYR A 91 16.83 15.65 2.63
N ARG A 92 16.37 14.52 2.08
CA ARG A 92 15.62 13.48 2.79
C ARG A 92 16.52 12.25 2.93
N PRO A 93 16.99 11.91 4.14
CA PRO A 93 17.57 10.60 4.41
C PRO A 93 16.56 9.50 4.11
N ARG A 94 17.06 8.30 3.82
CA ARG A 94 16.24 7.09 3.83
C ARG A 94 16.12 6.55 5.26
N LEU A 95 17.24 6.53 5.97
CA LEU A 95 17.40 6.01 7.32
C LEU A 95 18.24 6.97 8.17
N ILE A 96 17.98 7.01 9.48
CA ILE A 96 18.82 7.64 10.49
C ILE A 96 19.13 6.62 11.59
N LEU A 97 20.40 6.53 11.98
CA LEU A 97 20.88 5.75 13.12
C LEU A 97 21.32 6.70 14.23
N LYS A 98 20.83 6.50 15.46
CA LYS A 98 21.36 7.18 16.65
C LYS A 98 22.33 6.26 17.39
N ALA A 99 23.59 6.69 17.50
CA ALA A 99 24.70 5.97 18.13
C ALA A 99 25.46 6.86 19.11
N THR A 100 26.24 6.27 20.02
CA THR A 100 27.14 7.01 20.91
C THR A 100 28.45 7.40 20.21
N THR A 101 28.90 6.58 19.26
CA THR A 101 30.08 6.80 18.41
C THR A 101 29.68 7.29 17.02
N LEU A 102 30.65 7.79 16.25
CA LEU A 102 30.50 7.89 14.80
C LEU A 102 30.35 6.46 14.23
N LEU A 103 29.64 6.31 13.12
CA LEU A 103 29.50 5.04 12.39
C LEU A 103 30.04 5.21 10.98
N HIS A 104 30.87 4.29 10.53
CA HIS A 104 31.40 4.26 9.17
C HIS A 104 30.65 3.28 8.25
N GLU A 105 30.91 3.36 6.95
CA GLU A 105 30.19 2.59 5.93
C GLU A 105 30.27 1.07 6.13
N ASP A 106 31.43 0.56 6.53
CA ASP A 106 31.67 -0.86 6.81
C ASP A 106 30.95 -1.37 8.07
N GLU A 107 30.47 -0.46 8.92
CA GLU A 107 29.67 -0.77 10.10
C GLU A 107 28.16 -0.82 9.79
N LEU A 108 27.72 -0.46 8.57
CA LEU A 108 26.30 -0.43 8.16
C LEU A 108 25.77 -1.80 7.72
N ALA A 109 25.96 -2.79 8.58
CA ALA A 109 25.37 -4.12 8.47
C ALA A 109 24.56 -4.47 9.74
N VAL A 110 23.62 -5.42 9.60
CA VAL A 110 22.63 -5.80 10.61
C VAL A 110 22.64 -7.32 10.77
N SER A 111 22.91 -7.82 11.99
CA SER A 111 22.68 -9.24 12.33
C SER A 111 21.35 -9.46 13.06
N LYS A 112 20.81 -8.42 13.70
CA LYS A 112 19.57 -8.48 14.49
C LYS A 112 18.74 -7.22 14.30
N ALA A 113 17.42 -7.37 14.24
CA ALA A 113 16.50 -6.22 14.24
C ALA A 113 15.29 -6.49 15.13
N THR A 114 14.74 -5.42 15.72
CA THR A 114 13.41 -5.40 16.34
C THR A 114 12.60 -4.25 15.73
N VAL A 115 11.43 -4.54 15.20
CA VAL A 115 10.60 -3.61 14.40
C VAL A 115 9.14 -3.66 14.87
N GLN A 116 8.51 -2.49 14.98
CA GLN A 116 7.06 -2.33 15.17
C GLN A 116 6.54 -1.34 14.11
N PHE A 117 5.45 -1.71 13.42
CA PHE A 117 4.78 -0.87 12.44
C PHE A 117 3.46 -0.26 12.97
N TRP A 118 3.01 0.85 12.40
CA TRP A 118 1.69 1.43 12.68
C TRP A 118 0.57 0.42 12.41
N GLY A 119 -0.40 0.34 13.34
CA GLY A 119 -1.54 -0.58 13.24
C GLY A 119 -1.19 -2.06 13.43
N GLN A 120 0.08 -2.42 13.63
CA GLN A 120 0.51 -3.81 13.80
C GLN A 120 -0.16 -4.50 15.00
N ASP A 121 -0.40 -3.77 16.10
CA ASP A 121 -1.06 -4.30 17.30
C ASP A 121 -2.55 -4.54 17.08
N ARG A 122 -3.23 -3.63 16.36
CA ARG A 122 -4.59 -3.85 15.85
C ARG A 122 -4.67 -5.07 14.93
N TRP A 123 -3.71 -5.26 14.02
CA TRP A 123 -3.63 -6.42 13.11
C TRP A 123 -3.31 -7.75 13.82
N ALA A 124 -2.45 -7.71 14.83
CA ALA A 124 -2.08 -8.87 15.65
C ALA A 124 -3.28 -9.44 16.41
N GLN A 125 -4.19 -8.57 16.87
CA GLN A 125 -5.37 -8.91 17.68
C GLN A 125 -5.04 -9.74 18.94
N TRP A 126 -3.83 -9.59 19.47
CA TRP A 126 -3.42 -10.25 20.70
C TRP A 126 -4.03 -9.57 21.93
N SER A 127 -4.29 -10.37 22.97
CA SER A 127 -4.70 -9.88 24.29
C SER A 127 -3.70 -10.38 25.33
N LYS A 128 -2.88 -9.46 25.83
CA LYS A 128 -1.87 -9.70 26.86
C LYS A 128 -2.48 -9.62 28.27
N TRP A 129 -3.56 -8.86 28.41
CA TRP A 129 -4.15 -8.46 29.67
C TRP A 129 -5.67 -8.68 29.63
N THR A 130 -6.24 -9.29 30.67
CA THR A 130 -7.69 -9.26 30.92
C THR A 130 -7.97 -8.64 32.29
N THR A 131 -8.93 -7.72 32.35
CA THR A 131 -9.29 -6.97 33.55
C THR A 131 -10.66 -7.39 34.08
N GLU A 132 -10.73 -7.72 35.37
CA GLU A 132 -11.96 -8.05 36.10
C GLU A 132 -12.23 -6.99 37.18
N GLY A 133 -13.50 -6.62 37.39
CA GLY A 133 -13.93 -5.52 38.26
C GLY A 133 -14.52 -4.34 37.47
N LYS A 134 -15.20 -3.39 38.13
CA LYS A 134 -15.68 -2.17 37.46
C LYS A 134 -14.68 -1.03 37.62
N THR A 135 -14.75 -0.05 36.73
CA THR A 135 -14.00 1.22 36.78
C THR A 135 -14.58 2.23 37.77
N ALA A 136 -15.35 1.78 38.76
CA ALA A 136 -15.87 2.62 39.84
C ALA A 136 -14.76 2.99 40.85
N HIS A 137 -14.88 4.13 41.52
CA HIS A 137 -13.96 4.49 42.60
C HIS A 137 -13.95 3.41 43.69
N ASN A 138 -12.75 2.97 44.07
CA ASN A 138 -12.46 1.99 45.12
C ASN A 138 -12.93 0.53 44.88
N GLU A 139 -13.26 0.11 43.65
CA GLU A 139 -13.31 -1.33 43.31
C GLU A 139 -11.90 -1.86 42.96
N GLU A 140 -11.57 -3.08 43.41
CA GLU A 140 -10.28 -3.74 43.13
C GLU A 140 -10.26 -4.33 41.72
N ILE A 141 -9.48 -3.72 40.81
CA ILE A 141 -9.34 -4.21 39.43
C ILE A 141 -8.29 -5.32 39.37
N LYS A 142 -8.75 -6.57 39.20
CA LYS A 142 -7.88 -7.73 39.01
C LYS A 142 -7.38 -7.78 37.57
N VAL A 143 -6.08 -7.56 37.39
CA VAL A 143 -5.39 -7.67 36.08
C VAL A 143 -4.74 -9.04 35.95
N THR A 144 -5.18 -9.85 34.99
CA THR A 144 -4.55 -11.14 34.65
C THR A 144 -3.64 -10.97 33.43
N ARG A 145 -2.38 -11.41 33.53
CA ARG A 145 -1.39 -11.37 32.44
C ARG A 145 -1.28 -12.73 31.76
N HIS A 146 -1.52 -12.76 30.45
CA HIS A 146 -1.46 -13.99 29.65
C HIS A 146 -0.09 -14.18 28.99
N PRO A 147 0.45 -15.42 28.93
CA PRO A 147 1.58 -15.72 28.07
C PRO A 147 1.13 -15.62 26.60
N LEU A 148 1.88 -14.86 25.80
CA LEU A 148 1.71 -14.83 24.35
C LEU A 148 2.92 -15.58 23.77
N PRO A 149 2.76 -16.81 23.24
CA PRO A 149 3.85 -17.52 22.61
C PRO A 149 4.28 -16.77 21.34
N PRO A 150 5.58 -16.61 21.07
CA PRO A 150 6.02 -16.02 19.81
C PRO A 150 5.63 -16.95 18.65
N VAL A 151 5.17 -16.36 17.55
CA VAL A 151 5.02 -17.06 16.28
C VAL A 151 6.27 -16.81 15.45
N ALA A 152 6.82 -17.85 14.83
CA ALA A 152 8.12 -17.80 14.17
C ALA A 152 8.12 -18.55 12.83
N ALA A 153 8.97 -18.08 11.92
CA ALA A 153 9.29 -18.70 10.64
C ALA A 153 10.80 -18.59 10.42
N SER A 154 11.39 -19.58 9.75
CA SER A 154 12.78 -19.50 9.27
C SER A 154 12.77 -19.53 7.75
N TYR A 155 13.47 -18.59 7.13
CA TYR A 155 13.48 -18.43 5.68
C TYR A 155 14.90 -18.14 5.18
N ARG A 156 15.43 -19.01 4.33
CA ARG A 156 16.83 -18.99 3.84
C ARG A 156 17.89 -18.87 4.98
N GLY A 157 17.58 -19.39 6.16
CA GLY A 157 18.44 -19.35 7.35
C GLY A 157 18.29 -18.10 8.22
N VAL A 158 17.42 -17.15 7.83
CA VAL A 158 17.05 -15.98 8.65
C VAL A 158 15.81 -16.33 9.48
N ASP A 159 15.92 -16.17 10.79
CA ASP A 159 14.82 -16.43 11.72
C ASP A 159 14.03 -15.15 11.97
N ILE A 160 12.72 -15.19 11.70
CA ILE A 160 11.79 -14.08 11.90
C ILE A 160 10.71 -14.53 12.88
N SER A 161 10.42 -13.71 13.89
CA SER A 161 9.32 -13.96 14.82
C SER A 161 8.51 -12.71 15.10
N LEU A 162 7.19 -12.85 15.26
CA LEU A 162 6.36 -11.84 15.91
C LEU A 162 6.24 -12.22 17.40
N SER A 163 6.43 -11.25 18.29
CA SER A 163 6.64 -11.51 19.72
C SER A 163 6.10 -10.40 20.60
N ASP A 164 5.82 -10.70 21.87
CA ASP A 164 5.38 -9.72 22.87
C ASP A 164 6.43 -8.60 23.07
N ALA A 165 5.96 -7.36 22.98
CA ALA A 165 6.73 -6.13 23.22
C ALA A 165 6.03 -5.21 24.25
N SER A 166 4.94 -5.68 24.87
CA SER A 166 4.14 -4.93 25.84
C SER A 166 5.03 -4.41 26.99
N PRO A 167 5.13 -3.08 27.20
CA PRO A 167 6.05 -2.50 28.17
C PRO A 167 5.70 -2.91 29.61
N TYR A 168 6.72 -3.12 30.43
CA TYR A 168 6.56 -3.50 31.83
C TYR A 168 6.28 -2.27 32.70
N VAL A 169 5.01 -1.95 32.90
CA VAL A 169 4.57 -0.84 33.75
C VAL A 169 4.48 -1.29 35.21
N PHE A 170 5.49 -0.91 36.01
CA PHE A 170 5.41 -0.95 37.48
C PHE A 170 5.23 0.46 38.01
N ILE A 171 4.27 0.66 38.92
CA ILE A 171 3.98 1.96 39.54
C ILE A 171 4.35 1.89 41.01
N GLY A 172 5.42 2.60 41.37
CA GLY A 172 5.80 2.85 42.76
C GLY A 172 5.31 4.22 43.22
N GLY A 173 4.91 4.33 44.49
CA GLY A 173 4.75 5.62 45.16
C GLY A 173 3.51 6.44 44.78
N GLY A 174 2.33 5.99 45.20
CA GLY A 174 1.17 6.88 45.38
C GLY A 174 0.34 7.25 44.14
N GLN A 175 0.76 6.89 42.92
CA GLN A 175 -0.11 7.00 41.74
C GLN A 175 -1.08 5.82 41.66
N THR A 176 -2.36 6.11 41.47
CA THR A 176 -3.46 5.11 41.44
C THR A 176 -3.87 4.67 40.04
N LYS A 177 -3.23 5.17 38.98
CA LYS A 177 -3.60 4.90 37.58
C LYS A 177 -2.60 3.96 36.91
N VAL A 178 -2.99 2.70 36.69
CA VAL A 178 -2.24 1.76 35.85
C VAL A 178 -2.64 1.93 34.38
N THR A 179 -1.67 2.17 33.50
CA THR A 179 -1.86 2.08 32.05
C THR A 179 -1.33 0.73 31.57
N LEU A 180 -2.18 -0.08 30.93
CA LEU A 180 -1.81 -1.37 30.35
C LEU A 180 -1.71 -1.24 28.84
N THR A 181 -0.48 -1.17 28.33
CA THR A 181 -0.24 -1.13 26.88
C THR A 181 -0.16 -2.56 26.31
N GLN A 182 -0.85 -2.79 25.21
CA GLN A 182 -0.74 -3.97 24.36
C GLN A 182 0.30 -3.66 23.28
N SER A 183 1.37 -4.46 23.14
CA SER A 183 2.32 -4.29 22.02
C SER A 183 2.99 -5.60 21.61
N CYS A 184 3.26 -5.74 20.32
CA CYS A 184 4.10 -6.77 19.72
C CYS A 184 5.16 -6.15 18.80
N ALA A 185 6.23 -6.90 18.54
CA ALA A 185 7.28 -6.51 17.61
C ALA A 185 7.77 -7.73 16.80
N PHE A 186 8.07 -7.48 15.53
CA PHE A 186 8.88 -8.39 14.73
C PHE A 186 10.30 -8.38 15.26
N ARG A 187 10.90 -9.56 15.43
CA ARG A 187 12.32 -9.75 15.72
C ARG A 187 12.90 -10.59 14.58
N ILE A 188 13.99 -10.10 14.00
CA ILE A 188 14.72 -10.75 12.91
C ILE A 188 16.13 -11.06 13.42
N ALA A 189 16.62 -12.28 13.16
CA ALA A 189 18.00 -12.68 13.39
C ALA A 189 18.57 -13.30 12.11
N PHE A 190 19.67 -12.72 11.63
CA PHE A 190 20.42 -13.19 10.48
C PHE A 190 21.60 -14.07 10.94
N PRO A 191 21.98 -15.11 10.18
CA PRO A 191 23.14 -15.96 10.51
C PRO A 191 24.47 -15.24 10.26
N GLU A 192 24.49 -14.31 9.31
CA GLU A 192 25.59 -13.39 9.00
C GLU A 192 25.01 -11.97 8.85
N ALA A 193 25.79 -10.92 9.10
CA ALA A 193 25.27 -9.56 9.08
C ALA A 193 25.04 -9.05 7.65
N VAL A 194 23.80 -8.68 7.32
CA VAL A 194 23.42 -8.18 5.97
C VAL A 194 23.55 -6.65 5.88
N PRO A 195 23.86 -6.06 4.71
CA PRO A 195 23.90 -4.61 4.54
C PRO A 195 22.57 -3.93 4.90
N VAL A 196 22.63 -2.71 5.45
CA VAL A 196 21.45 -1.93 5.83
C VAL A 196 20.48 -1.65 4.66
N ASP A 197 20.99 -1.51 3.43
CA ASP A 197 20.15 -1.38 2.23
C ASP A 197 19.32 -2.64 1.97
N GLU A 198 19.97 -3.81 1.97
CA GLU A 198 19.33 -5.12 1.80
C GLU A 198 18.32 -5.36 2.92
N PHE A 199 18.69 -5.08 4.18
CA PHE A 199 17.77 -5.14 5.31
C PHE A 199 16.47 -4.35 5.04
N ILE A 200 16.57 -3.14 4.48
CA ILE A 200 15.41 -2.31 4.17
C ILE A 200 14.58 -2.88 3.00
N THR A 201 15.19 -3.24 1.86
CA THR A 201 14.44 -3.67 0.67
C THR A 201 13.91 -5.10 0.75
N GLU A 202 14.71 -6.01 1.30
CA GLU A 202 14.52 -7.46 1.18
C GLU A 202 13.83 -8.09 2.39
N TRP A 203 13.81 -7.40 3.53
CA TRP A 203 13.39 -7.95 4.83
C TRP A 203 12.42 -7.04 5.59
N LEU A 204 12.69 -5.74 5.69
CA LEU A 204 11.80 -4.78 6.35
C LEU A 204 10.56 -4.48 5.51
N ALA A 205 10.74 -4.12 4.23
CA ALA A 205 9.64 -3.78 3.33
C ALA A 205 8.57 -4.89 3.18
N PRO A 206 8.90 -6.19 3.02
CA PRO A 206 7.87 -7.24 2.98
C PRO A 206 7.09 -7.40 4.30
N LEU A 207 7.68 -7.08 5.46
CA LEU A 207 6.98 -7.10 6.75
C LEU A 207 6.04 -5.89 6.90
N GLY A 208 6.49 -4.70 6.50
CA GLY A 208 5.62 -3.52 6.45
C GLY A 208 4.45 -3.72 5.49
N PHE A 209 4.71 -4.32 4.33
CA PHE A 209 3.69 -4.75 3.37
C PHE A 209 2.71 -5.80 3.95
N LEU A 210 3.18 -6.78 4.73
CA LEU A 210 2.31 -7.75 5.42
C LEU A 210 1.32 -7.05 6.38
N VAL A 211 1.80 -6.11 7.20
CA VAL A 211 0.95 -5.34 8.10
C VAL A 211 0.00 -4.41 7.33
N ALA A 212 0.52 -3.64 6.38
CA ALA A 212 -0.23 -2.68 5.58
C ALA A 212 -1.38 -3.33 4.80
N THR A 213 -1.10 -4.45 4.14
CA THR A 213 -2.12 -5.23 3.42
C THR A 213 -3.19 -5.79 4.38
N GLY A 214 -2.79 -6.16 5.61
CA GLY A 214 -3.70 -6.63 6.66
C GLY A 214 -4.67 -5.54 7.12
N ILE A 215 -4.15 -4.38 7.51
CA ILE A 215 -4.96 -3.24 7.99
C ILE A 215 -5.64 -2.42 6.87
N LYS A 216 -5.25 -2.65 5.61
CA LYS A 216 -5.66 -1.87 4.41
C LYS A 216 -5.32 -0.36 4.50
N SER A 217 -4.18 -0.03 5.11
CA SER A 217 -3.64 1.33 5.22
C SER A 217 -2.10 1.30 5.31
N ALA A 218 -1.44 2.46 5.33
CA ALA A 218 0.01 2.61 5.31
C ALA A 218 0.68 2.26 6.65
N ALA A 219 1.33 1.10 6.72
CA ALA A 219 2.11 0.67 7.89
C ALA A 219 3.53 1.28 7.89
N GLY A 220 3.66 2.53 8.34
CA GLY A 220 4.95 3.15 8.65
C GLY A 220 5.64 2.48 9.84
N VAL A 221 6.96 2.66 9.99
CA VAL A 221 7.74 2.10 11.11
C VAL A 221 7.66 3.02 12.32
N ASP A 222 7.13 2.52 13.43
CA ASP A 222 6.95 3.28 14.68
C ASP A 222 8.20 3.18 15.57
N ILE A 223 8.71 1.96 15.72
CA ILE A 223 9.91 1.65 16.50
C ILE A 223 10.81 0.73 15.68
N MET A 224 12.08 1.09 15.54
CA MET A 224 13.10 0.20 15.00
C MET A 224 14.39 0.27 15.82
N TRP A 225 14.92 -0.92 16.11
CA TRP A 225 16.21 -1.14 16.76
C TRP A 225 17.02 -2.11 15.90
N LEU A 226 18.27 -1.74 15.59
CA LEU A 226 19.18 -2.56 14.79
C LEU A 226 20.40 -2.94 15.64
N GLY A 227 20.82 -4.19 15.54
CA GLY A 227 21.99 -4.76 16.20
C GLY A 227 22.90 -5.46 15.20
N ASN A 228 24.19 -5.43 15.45
CA ASN A 228 25.18 -6.22 14.72
C ASN A 228 26.14 -6.84 15.73
N ASP A 229 26.26 -8.16 15.74
CA ASP A 229 27.17 -8.89 16.63
C ASP A 229 28.66 -8.66 16.30
N ASN A 230 28.95 -8.10 15.13
CA ASN A 230 30.31 -7.71 14.71
C ASN A 230 30.67 -6.25 15.07
N TRP A 231 29.74 -5.45 15.61
CA TRP A 231 30.08 -4.10 16.08
C TRP A 231 31.07 -4.19 17.25
N LYS A 232 32.18 -3.47 17.12
CA LYS A 232 33.29 -3.52 18.06
C LYS A 232 32.97 -2.75 19.34
N GLU A 233 33.83 -2.92 20.34
CA GLU A 233 33.87 -1.99 21.47
C GLU A 233 34.71 -0.76 21.08
N ASP A 234 34.31 0.41 21.57
CA ASP A 234 35.03 1.67 21.36
C ASP A 234 36.36 1.69 22.13
N GLU A 235 37.15 2.77 21.99
CA GLU A 235 38.44 2.92 22.67
C GLU A 235 38.36 2.88 24.21
N SER A 236 37.16 2.96 24.80
CA SER A 236 36.91 2.83 26.24
C SER A 236 36.49 1.41 26.67
N GLY A 237 36.43 0.45 25.75
CA GLY A 237 35.93 -0.91 26.01
C GLY A 237 34.41 -0.95 26.18
N LYS A 238 33.68 0.01 25.59
CA LYS A 238 32.22 0.07 25.62
C LYS A 238 31.67 -0.35 24.25
N PRO A 239 30.75 -1.32 24.17
CA PRO A 239 30.23 -1.78 22.89
C PRO A 239 29.52 -0.68 22.12
N ILE A 240 29.91 -0.50 20.85
CA ILE A 240 29.13 0.28 19.87
C ILE A 240 27.72 -0.32 19.86
N GLY A 241 26.72 0.57 19.98
CA GLY A 241 25.49 0.25 20.71
C GLY A 241 24.78 -1.03 20.27
N LYS A 242 24.80 -2.07 21.12
CA LYS A 242 24.25 -3.43 20.85
C LYS A 242 22.81 -3.47 20.34
N ASN A 243 22.05 -2.39 20.54
CA ASN A 243 20.90 -2.03 19.72
C ASN A 243 20.93 -0.51 19.48
N LEU A 244 21.18 -0.08 18.25
CA LEU A 244 21.04 1.32 17.82
C LEU A 244 19.56 1.63 17.56
N ARG A 245 19.10 2.82 17.99
CA ARG A 245 17.76 3.28 17.59
C ARG A 245 17.81 3.79 16.16
N ALA A 246 16.90 3.29 15.33
CA ALA A 246 16.81 3.61 13.93
C ALA A 246 15.48 4.29 13.61
N TYR A 247 15.50 5.21 12.64
CA TYR A 247 14.36 6.00 12.21
C TYR A 247 14.32 6.04 10.68
N LEU A 248 13.14 5.94 10.09
CA LEU A 248 12.93 5.95 8.64
C LEU A 248 12.03 7.12 8.25
N ASN A 249 12.16 7.59 7.02
CA ASN A 249 11.17 8.50 6.45
C ASN A 249 9.91 7.71 6.06
N ASN A 250 8.93 7.74 6.98
CA ASN A 250 7.64 7.08 6.83
C ASN A 250 6.72 7.79 5.81
N PRO A 251 5.73 7.06 5.25
CA PRO A 251 4.62 7.68 4.52
C PRO A 251 3.86 8.69 5.39
N GLU A 252 3.03 9.51 4.73
CA GLU A 252 2.09 10.40 5.41
C GLU A 252 1.11 9.57 6.25
N ARG A 253 0.95 9.89 7.55
CA ARG A 253 0.00 9.17 8.40
C ARG A 253 -1.39 9.79 8.23
N LEU A 254 -2.19 9.19 7.36
CA LEU A 254 -3.56 9.64 7.09
C LEU A 254 -4.57 9.11 8.12
N ASP A 255 -4.37 7.90 8.65
CA ASP A 255 -5.23 7.30 9.67
C ASP A 255 -4.53 7.25 11.05
N SER A 256 -5.25 7.64 12.11
CA SER A 256 -4.87 7.32 13.48
C SER A 256 -5.14 5.84 13.80
N GLU A 257 -4.56 5.32 14.88
CA GLU A 257 -4.77 3.91 15.25
C GLU A 257 -6.18 3.60 15.75
N ASP A 258 -6.91 4.62 16.20
CA ASP A 258 -8.28 4.49 16.67
C ASP A 258 -9.31 4.53 15.52
N GLU A 259 -8.92 5.06 14.35
CA GLU A 259 -9.71 5.01 13.10
C GLU A 259 -9.59 3.68 12.35
N LEU A 260 -8.60 2.84 12.71
CA LEU A 260 -8.42 1.49 12.13
C LEU A 260 -9.49 0.51 12.63
N ASP A 261 -10.60 0.45 11.89
CA ASP A 261 -11.71 -0.50 12.07
C ASP A 261 -11.29 -1.95 11.71
N PRO A 262 -11.23 -2.89 12.69
CA PRO A 262 -10.86 -4.27 12.42
C PRO A 262 -11.87 -5.07 11.59
N VAL A 263 -13.04 -4.53 11.26
CA VAL A 263 -13.94 -5.13 10.26
C VAL A 263 -13.34 -4.99 8.85
N GLN A 264 -12.73 -3.86 8.52
CA GLN A 264 -12.25 -3.55 7.16
C GLN A 264 -10.95 -4.27 6.78
N PHE A 265 -10.27 -4.89 7.75
CA PHE A 265 -9.01 -5.60 7.54
C PHE A 265 -9.16 -6.78 6.57
N LEU A 266 -8.24 -6.89 5.61
CA LEU A 266 -8.19 -7.97 4.62
C LEU A 266 -7.80 -9.31 5.25
N HIS A 267 -6.84 -9.28 6.17
CA HIS A 267 -6.42 -10.44 6.97
C HIS A 267 -5.99 -10.00 8.38
N LYS A 268 -6.05 -10.93 9.32
CA LYS A 268 -5.59 -10.78 10.71
C LYS A 268 -4.54 -11.83 11.01
N MET A 269 -3.59 -11.51 11.88
CA MET A 269 -2.52 -12.42 12.30
C MET A 269 -3.05 -13.80 12.77
N ARG A 270 -4.20 -13.83 13.45
CA ARG A 270 -4.87 -15.08 13.88
C ARG A 270 -5.34 -16.02 12.75
N GLN A 271 -5.40 -15.54 11.52
CA GLN A 271 -5.76 -16.30 10.31
C GLN A 271 -4.51 -16.75 9.52
N PHE A 272 -3.34 -16.24 9.88
CA PHE A 272 -2.10 -16.37 9.12
C PHE A 272 -1.19 -17.45 9.72
N ASP A 273 -0.92 -18.51 8.96
CA ASP A 273 0.01 -19.59 9.33
C ASP A 273 1.44 -19.09 9.14
N PHE A 274 1.91 -18.30 10.10
CA PHE A 274 3.17 -17.54 10.05
C PHE A 274 4.36 -18.35 9.54
N ALA A 275 4.51 -19.58 10.03
CA ALA A 275 5.62 -20.48 9.69
C ALA A 275 5.62 -20.88 8.21
N LYS A 276 4.45 -21.00 7.57
CA LYS A 276 4.31 -21.39 6.16
C LYS A 276 4.13 -20.21 5.21
N GLN A 277 3.40 -19.17 5.65
CA GLN A 277 2.95 -18.08 4.79
C GLN A 277 3.90 -16.88 4.76
N LEU A 278 4.66 -16.60 5.83
CA LEU A 278 5.65 -15.51 5.79
C LEU A 278 6.73 -15.70 4.71
N PRO A 279 7.31 -16.91 4.50
CA PRO A 279 8.16 -17.20 3.34
C PRO A 279 7.54 -16.77 2.01
N LEU A 280 6.27 -17.11 1.78
CA LEU A 280 5.55 -16.82 0.53
C LEU A 280 5.32 -15.31 0.34
N VAL A 281 5.05 -14.57 1.42
CA VAL A 281 4.94 -13.10 1.37
C VAL A 281 6.28 -12.45 1.00
N ILE A 282 7.40 -12.97 1.52
CA ILE A 282 8.75 -12.46 1.22
C ILE A 282 9.15 -12.79 -0.23
N ASP A 283 8.93 -14.03 -0.71
CA ASP A 283 9.18 -14.40 -2.11
C ASP A 283 8.29 -13.59 -3.07
N ALA A 284 7.00 -13.41 -2.74
CA ALA A 284 6.08 -12.63 -3.56
C ALA A 284 6.43 -11.12 -3.61
N TRP A 285 6.88 -10.54 -2.50
CA TRP A 285 7.41 -9.18 -2.47
C TRP A 285 8.59 -9.03 -3.44
N LYS A 286 9.57 -9.94 -3.35
CA LYS A 286 10.75 -9.94 -4.24
C LYS A 286 10.37 -10.11 -5.72
N ALA A 287 9.42 -10.99 -6.02
CA ALA A 287 9.02 -11.31 -7.39
C ALA A 287 8.10 -10.25 -8.05
N HIS A 288 7.29 -9.54 -7.28
CA HIS A 288 6.21 -8.69 -7.80
C HIS A 288 6.24 -7.24 -7.27
N ARG A 289 7.35 -6.84 -6.63
CA ARG A 289 7.55 -5.57 -5.90
C ARG A 289 6.82 -4.36 -6.47
N VAL A 290 7.05 -4.01 -7.74
CA VAL A 290 6.51 -2.79 -8.37
C VAL A 290 4.97 -2.75 -8.34
N THR A 291 4.31 -3.89 -8.55
CA THR A 291 2.84 -4.00 -8.46
C THR A 291 2.35 -3.92 -7.02
N LEU A 292 3.15 -4.41 -6.07
CA LEU A 292 2.80 -4.42 -4.66
C LEU A 292 3.03 -3.03 -4.02
N GLU A 293 4.03 -2.28 -4.47
CA GLU A 293 4.22 -0.86 -4.18
C GLU A 293 3.05 0.00 -4.74
N GLN A 294 2.53 -0.32 -5.93
CA GLN A 294 1.30 0.30 -6.46
C GLN A 294 0.05 -0.04 -5.62
N TYR A 295 -0.08 -1.28 -5.13
CA TYR A 295 -1.18 -1.60 -4.21
C TYR A 295 -1.04 -0.89 -2.85
N LEU A 296 0.19 -0.69 -2.35
CA LEU A 296 0.45 0.14 -1.17
C LEU A 296 0.06 1.60 -1.40
N GLU A 297 0.36 2.19 -2.56
CA GLU A 297 -0.13 3.53 -2.94
C GLU A 297 -1.66 3.58 -2.99
N TRP A 298 -2.31 2.56 -3.58
CA TRP A 298 -3.76 2.47 -3.64
C TRP A 298 -4.44 2.44 -2.27
N ILE A 299 -3.99 1.58 -1.34
CA ILE A 299 -4.60 1.52 0.00
C ILE A 299 -4.24 2.74 0.86
N HIS A 300 -3.06 3.34 0.63
CA HIS A 300 -2.66 4.56 1.34
C HIS A 300 -3.46 5.78 0.88
N ARG A 301 -3.61 6.01 -0.43
CA ARG A 301 -4.17 7.26 -0.97
C ARG A 301 -4.90 7.05 -2.30
N LYS A 302 -6.13 6.51 -2.23
CA LYS A 302 -7.00 6.34 -3.40
C LYS A 302 -7.18 7.67 -4.17
N PRO A 303 -7.06 7.68 -5.52
CA PRO A 303 -7.31 8.87 -6.33
C PRO A 303 -8.69 9.50 -6.08
N ALA A 304 -8.78 10.83 -6.02
CA ALA A 304 -10.02 11.53 -5.64
C ALA A 304 -11.18 11.42 -6.66
N SER A 305 -10.89 11.08 -7.92
CA SER A 305 -11.89 10.89 -8.98
C SER A 305 -12.11 9.41 -9.27
N ILE A 306 -13.36 8.96 -9.30
CA ILE A 306 -13.72 7.56 -9.61
C ILE A 306 -13.22 7.10 -11.00
N VAL A 307 -13.10 8.03 -11.96
CA VAL A 307 -12.47 7.76 -13.28
C VAL A 307 -10.98 7.45 -13.13
N SER A 308 -10.27 8.19 -12.27
CA SER A 308 -8.86 7.92 -11.96
C SER A 308 -8.71 6.63 -11.16
N GLN A 309 -9.62 6.33 -10.23
CA GLN A 309 -9.64 5.07 -9.50
C GLN A 309 -9.83 3.86 -10.42
N LEU A 310 -10.77 3.91 -11.36
CA LEU A 310 -10.99 2.84 -12.33
C LEU A 310 -9.77 2.60 -13.21
N SER A 311 -9.16 3.68 -13.73
CA SER A 311 -7.95 3.58 -14.54
C SER A 311 -6.78 2.97 -13.73
N TYR A 312 -6.58 3.43 -12.50
CA TYR A 312 -5.54 2.91 -11.61
C TYR A 312 -5.76 1.43 -11.29
N MET A 313 -6.96 1.05 -10.86
CA MET A 313 -7.28 -0.34 -10.50
C MET A 313 -7.25 -1.29 -11.68
N ALA A 314 -7.66 -0.85 -12.87
CA ALA A 314 -7.50 -1.65 -14.09
C ALA A 314 -6.02 -1.86 -14.41
N GLN A 315 -5.20 -0.80 -14.35
CA GLN A 315 -3.76 -0.89 -14.58
C GLN A 315 -3.05 -1.77 -13.54
N LEU A 316 -3.43 -1.67 -12.26
CA LEU A 316 -2.89 -2.49 -11.17
C LEU A 316 -3.21 -3.97 -11.39
N VAL A 317 -4.48 -4.30 -11.70
CA VAL A 317 -4.92 -5.68 -11.95
C VAL A 317 -4.29 -6.27 -13.21
N GLU A 318 -4.15 -5.48 -14.29
CA GLU A 318 -3.38 -5.92 -15.47
C GLU A 318 -1.89 -6.13 -15.15
N SER A 319 -1.28 -5.27 -14.34
CA SER A 319 0.14 -5.38 -13.98
C SER A 319 0.39 -6.59 -13.09
N PHE A 320 -0.53 -6.91 -12.18
CA PHE A 320 -0.46 -8.10 -11.33
C PHE A 320 -0.63 -9.39 -12.13
N ASP A 321 -1.60 -9.42 -13.06
CA ASP A 321 -1.76 -10.54 -13.98
C ASP A 321 -0.51 -10.73 -14.87
N ARG A 322 0.13 -9.64 -15.35
CA ARG A 322 1.41 -9.72 -16.08
C ARG A 322 2.58 -10.18 -15.22
N SER A 323 2.67 -9.78 -13.95
CA SER A 323 3.77 -10.18 -13.06
C SER A 323 3.63 -11.63 -12.58
N LEU A 324 2.40 -12.12 -12.43
CA LEU A 324 2.07 -13.51 -12.09
C LEU A 324 2.10 -14.45 -13.31
N SER A 325 1.81 -13.93 -14.51
CA SER A 325 1.74 -14.70 -15.76
C SER A 325 2.10 -13.82 -16.95
N PRO A 326 3.42 -13.68 -17.24
CA PRO A 326 3.94 -12.84 -18.32
C PRO A 326 3.25 -13.07 -19.65
N ASP A 327 3.09 -11.97 -20.40
CA ASP A 327 2.54 -12.03 -21.76
C ASP A 327 3.52 -12.81 -22.67
N PRO A 328 3.02 -13.64 -23.61
CA PRO A 328 3.87 -14.39 -24.52
C PRO A 328 4.69 -13.44 -25.42
N ALA A 329 5.85 -13.91 -25.87
CA ALA A 329 6.62 -13.22 -26.90
C ALA A 329 5.77 -13.03 -28.16
N VAL A 330 5.92 -11.86 -28.82
CA VAL A 330 5.24 -11.57 -30.08
C VAL A 330 5.80 -12.50 -31.17
N PRO A 331 4.96 -13.28 -31.89
CA PRO A 331 5.42 -14.06 -33.03
C PRO A 331 5.98 -13.18 -34.14
N ASP A 332 7.08 -13.60 -34.78
CA ASP A 332 7.74 -12.85 -35.87
C ASP A 332 6.78 -12.51 -37.02
N GLU A 333 5.79 -13.37 -37.29
CA GLU A 333 4.72 -13.14 -38.26
C GLU A 333 3.93 -11.85 -37.98
N LEU A 334 3.62 -11.54 -36.71
CA LEU A 334 2.94 -10.30 -36.33
C LEU A 334 3.85 -9.07 -36.43
N VAL A 335 5.16 -9.25 -36.27
CA VAL A 335 6.14 -8.17 -36.52
C VAL A 335 6.14 -7.82 -38.01
N VAL A 336 6.22 -8.83 -38.88
CA VAL A 336 6.18 -8.69 -40.35
C VAL A 336 4.83 -8.12 -40.82
N LEU A 337 3.70 -8.59 -40.28
CA LEU A 337 2.38 -8.05 -40.58
C LEU A 337 2.22 -6.61 -40.07
N GLY A 338 2.79 -6.29 -38.90
CA GLY A 338 2.80 -4.93 -38.36
C GLY A 338 3.64 -3.95 -39.20
N ASP A 339 4.79 -4.38 -39.73
CA ASP A 339 5.56 -3.57 -40.67
C ASP A 339 4.80 -3.33 -41.98
N LYS A 340 4.18 -4.36 -42.56
CA LYS A 340 3.29 -4.21 -43.73
C LYS A 340 2.12 -3.25 -43.44
N ALA A 341 1.54 -3.30 -42.25
CA ALA A 341 0.48 -2.36 -41.86
C ALA A 341 0.99 -0.91 -41.77
N ALA A 342 2.19 -0.68 -41.22
CA ALA A 342 2.82 0.64 -41.23
C ALA A 342 3.15 1.13 -42.64
N GLU A 343 3.57 0.26 -43.55
CA GLU A 343 3.84 0.61 -44.95
C GLU A 343 2.57 0.98 -45.71
N LEU A 344 1.50 0.20 -45.58
CA LEU A 344 0.19 0.51 -46.17
C LEU A 344 -0.35 1.85 -45.68
N PHE A 345 -0.29 2.11 -44.37
CA PHE A 345 -0.69 3.40 -43.80
C PHE A 345 0.19 4.55 -44.27
N ARG A 346 1.51 4.34 -44.43
CA ARG A 346 2.45 5.36 -44.94
C ARG A 346 2.23 5.67 -46.43
N GLY A 347 1.73 4.71 -47.20
CA GLY A 347 1.37 4.88 -48.61
C GLY A 347 0.07 5.67 -48.84
N ALA A 348 -0.76 5.85 -47.81
CA ALA A 348 -1.97 6.67 -47.85
C ALA A 348 -1.72 8.01 -47.14
N GLU A 349 -1.72 9.12 -47.89
CA GLU A 349 -1.33 10.46 -47.41
C GLU A 349 -2.07 10.89 -46.14
N GLU A 350 -3.39 10.67 -46.08
CA GLU A 350 -4.23 10.99 -44.92
C GLU A 350 -3.93 10.11 -43.68
N LEU A 351 -3.47 8.88 -43.87
CA LEU A 351 -3.27 7.87 -42.82
C LEU A 351 -1.82 7.71 -42.36
N ALA A 352 -0.85 8.32 -43.05
CA ALA A 352 0.58 8.16 -42.78
C ALA A 352 0.97 8.47 -41.32
N HIS A 353 0.28 9.43 -40.70
CA HIS A 353 0.45 9.81 -39.30
C HIS A 353 0.09 8.70 -38.29
N LEU A 354 -0.77 7.74 -38.68
CA LEU A 354 -1.18 6.60 -37.86
C LEU A 354 -0.31 5.35 -38.09
N SER A 355 0.64 5.36 -39.03
CA SER A 355 1.43 4.17 -39.41
C SER A 355 2.12 3.46 -38.24
N LYS A 356 2.65 4.20 -37.25
CA LYS A 356 3.19 3.63 -36.00
C LYS A 356 2.11 2.90 -35.18
N ASN A 357 0.93 3.50 -35.06
CA ASN A 357 -0.18 2.94 -34.29
C ASN A 357 -0.75 1.70 -34.99
N ALA A 358 -0.79 1.68 -36.33
CA ALA A 358 -1.17 0.52 -37.13
C ALA A 358 -0.22 -0.67 -36.89
N LYS A 359 1.11 -0.45 -36.94
CA LYS A 359 2.09 -1.49 -36.56
C LYS A 359 1.85 -2.01 -35.15
N GLN A 360 1.71 -1.09 -34.17
CA GLN A 360 1.54 -1.49 -32.77
C GLN A 360 0.24 -2.26 -32.54
N ALA A 361 -0.88 -1.86 -33.17
CA ALA A 361 -2.15 -2.57 -33.07
C ALA A 361 -2.08 -4.01 -33.60
N VAL A 362 -1.36 -4.25 -34.71
CA VAL A 362 -1.14 -5.62 -35.24
C VAL A 362 -0.21 -6.41 -34.33
N VAL A 363 0.92 -5.82 -33.91
CA VAL A 363 1.91 -6.44 -33.01
C VAL A 363 1.31 -6.81 -31.64
N GLU A 364 0.37 -6.03 -31.13
CA GLU A 364 -0.26 -6.23 -29.82
C GLU A 364 -1.60 -6.98 -29.90
N SER A 365 -2.09 -7.32 -31.10
CA SER A 365 -3.41 -7.93 -31.34
C SER A 365 -3.65 -9.25 -30.62
N THR A 366 -2.60 -10.04 -30.37
CA THR A 366 -2.66 -11.32 -29.65
C THR A 366 -2.38 -11.22 -28.14
N ARG A 367 -2.09 -10.03 -27.61
CA ARG A 367 -1.85 -9.87 -26.16
C ARG A 367 -3.13 -10.13 -25.37
N PRO A 368 -3.05 -10.73 -24.15
CA PRO A 368 -4.23 -10.96 -23.33
C PRO A 368 -4.97 -9.66 -23.01
N THR A 369 -6.23 -9.59 -23.45
CA THR A 369 -7.17 -8.51 -23.15
C THR A 369 -7.53 -8.49 -21.66
N LEU A 370 -7.97 -7.34 -21.14
CA LEU A 370 -8.41 -7.24 -19.73
C LEU A 370 -9.44 -8.32 -19.37
N SER A 371 -10.39 -8.65 -20.25
CA SER A 371 -11.39 -9.71 -20.00
C SER A 371 -10.75 -11.09 -19.78
N GLN A 372 -9.74 -11.44 -20.58
CA GLN A 372 -8.99 -12.70 -20.43
C GLN A 372 -8.17 -12.73 -19.14
N ARG A 373 -7.57 -11.60 -18.73
CA ARG A 373 -6.84 -11.45 -17.46
C ARG A 373 -7.76 -11.60 -16.25
N LEU A 374 -8.88 -10.87 -16.24
CA LEU A 374 -9.90 -10.99 -15.18
C LEU A 374 -10.44 -12.43 -15.07
N LYS A 375 -10.61 -13.14 -16.20
CA LYS A 375 -10.98 -14.56 -16.26
C LYS A 375 -9.88 -15.48 -15.70
N ARG A 376 -8.59 -15.19 -15.96
CA ARG A 376 -7.44 -15.93 -15.41
C ARG A 376 -7.36 -15.78 -13.90
N LEU A 377 -7.31 -14.55 -13.39
CA LEU A 377 -7.25 -14.24 -11.95
C LEU A 377 -8.45 -14.83 -11.17
N ASP A 378 -9.67 -14.73 -11.70
CA ASP A 378 -10.87 -15.30 -11.08
C ASP A 378 -10.81 -16.84 -11.07
N ASN A 379 -10.32 -17.50 -12.12
CA ASN A 379 -10.07 -18.94 -12.08
C ASN A 379 -9.00 -19.32 -11.03
N GLU A 380 -7.92 -18.55 -10.94
CA GLU A 380 -6.83 -18.79 -9.98
C GLU A 380 -7.29 -18.66 -8.53
N THR A 381 -8.15 -17.69 -8.20
CA THR A 381 -8.77 -17.61 -6.87
C THR A 381 -9.78 -18.73 -6.58
N GLY A 382 -10.15 -19.55 -7.55
CA GLY A 382 -11.20 -20.56 -7.39
C GLY A 382 -12.61 -20.01 -7.62
N LYS A 383 -12.70 -18.92 -8.39
CA LYS A 383 -13.91 -18.17 -8.78
C LYS A 383 -14.60 -17.46 -7.61
N VAL A 384 -13.84 -16.93 -6.66
CA VAL A 384 -14.39 -16.25 -5.46
C VAL A 384 -15.33 -15.12 -5.85
N VAL A 385 -14.87 -14.20 -6.68
CA VAL A 385 -15.65 -13.03 -7.13
C VAL A 385 -16.86 -13.47 -7.96
N SER A 386 -16.70 -14.38 -8.93
CA SER A 386 -17.83 -14.87 -9.72
C SER A 386 -18.86 -15.70 -8.93
N LYS A 387 -18.47 -16.35 -7.83
CA LYS A 387 -19.40 -17.05 -6.92
C LYS A 387 -20.16 -16.06 -6.04
N ALA A 388 -19.46 -15.09 -5.46
CA ALA A 388 -20.05 -14.07 -4.59
C ALA A 388 -21.09 -13.21 -5.35
N LEU A 389 -20.79 -12.85 -6.61
CA LEU A 389 -21.66 -12.02 -7.46
C LEU A 389 -22.68 -12.84 -8.29
N GLY A 390 -22.87 -14.12 -7.99
CA GLY A 390 -23.83 -15.00 -8.67
C GLY A 390 -23.55 -15.30 -10.15
N GLY A 391 -22.47 -14.77 -10.74
CA GLY A 391 -22.19 -14.91 -12.16
C GLY A 391 -20.84 -14.33 -12.60
N GLY A 392 -20.44 -14.67 -13.83
CA GLY A 392 -19.16 -14.25 -14.42
C GLY A 392 -19.22 -13.03 -15.35
N GLN A 393 -20.40 -12.44 -15.60
CA GLN A 393 -20.58 -11.44 -16.67
C GLN A 393 -19.81 -10.13 -16.46
N TRP A 394 -19.49 -9.79 -15.20
CA TRP A 394 -18.63 -8.65 -14.85
C TRP A 394 -17.27 -8.66 -15.58
N LYS A 395 -16.75 -9.84 -15.96
CA LYS A 395 -15.52 -9.99 -16.76
C LYS A 395 -15.63 -9.43 -18.18
N ALA A 396 -16.83 -9.19 -18.69
CA ALA A 396 -17.07 -8.44 -19.93
C ALA A 396 -17.41 -6.97 -19.64
N TYR A 397 -18.18 -6.69 -18.58
CA TYR A 397 -18.67 -5.34 -18.28
C TYR A 397 -17.61 -4.39 -17.73
N VAL A 398 -16.72 -4.87 -16.87
CA VAL A 398 -15.61 -4.05 -16.34
C VAL A 398 -14.67 -3.57 -17.47
N PRO A 399 -14.23 -4.42 -18.44
CA PRO A 399 -13.53 -3.96 -19.64
C PRO A 399 -14.32 -2.95 -20.49
N LEU A 400 -15.63 -3.15 -20.69
CA LEU A 400 -16.46 -2.25 -21.51
C LEU A 400 -16.51 -0.84 -20.89
N VAL A 401 -16.74 -0.76 -19.57
CA VAL A 401 -16.73 0.48 -18.80
C VAL A 401 -15.35 1.13 -18.83
N ARG A 402 -14.29 0.37 -18.52
CA ARG A 402 -12.89 0.83 -18.54
C ARG A 402 -12.49 1.39 -19.91
N ASN A 403 -12.84 0.72 -21.00
CA ASN A 403 -12.49 1.16 -22.36
C ASN A 403 -13.29 2.40 -22.79
N SER A 404 -14.57 2.49 -22.42
CA SER A 404 -15.38 3.69 -22.67
C SER A 404 -14.77 4.95 -22.05
N VAL A 405 -14.28 4.84 -20.81
CA VAL A 405 -13.58 5.91 -20.10
C VAL A 405 -12.19 6.17 -20.67
N ALA A 406 -11.34 5.13 -20.78
CA ALA A 406 -9.92 5.28 -21.14
C ALA A 406 -9.70 5.79 -22.57
N HIS A 407 -10.64 5.54 -23.48
CA HIS A 407 -10.58 6.03 -24.87
C HIS A 407 -11.52 7.22 -25.13
N GLY A 408 -12.19 7.76 -24.10
CA GLY A 408 -13.09 8.91 -24.24
C GLY A 408 -14.26 8.68 -25.21
N LEU A 409 -14.75 7.44 -25.31
CA LEU A 409 -15.79 7.08 -26.28
C LEU A 409 -17.09 7.86 -26.02
N PRO A 410 -17.97 8.07 -27.02
CA PRO A 410 -19.26 8.75 -26.82
C PRO A 410 -20.12 8.13 -25.71
N SER A 411 -20.01 6.82 -25.49
CA SER A 411 -20.68 6.11 -24.40
C SER A 411 -20.27 6.59 -22.99
N SER A 412 -19.11 7.24 -22.84
CA SER A 412 -18.68 7.83 -21.56
C SER A 412 -19.61 8.94 -21.07
N GLY A 413 -20.42 9.52 -21.96
CA GLY A 413 -21.50 10.45 -21.62
C GLY A 413 -22.50 9.88 -20.60
N PHE A 414 -22.64 8.55 -20.49
CA PHE A 414 -23.44 7.88 -19.46
C PHE A 414 -23.04 8.30 -18.04
N PHE A 415 -21.73 8.37 -17.78
CA PHE A 415 -21.16 8.59 -16.45
C PHE A 415 -21.34 10.03 -15.94
N SER A 416 -21.82 10.94 -16.79
CA SER A 416 -22.31 12.26 -16.38
C SER A 416 -23.62 12.18 -15.58
N LYS A 417 -24.43 11.13 -15.79
CA LYS A 417 -25.75 10.93 -15.17
C LYS A 417 -25.81 9.72 -14.23
N ASN A 418 -25.05 8.67 -14.51
CA ASN A 418 -25.00 7.46 -13.68
C ASN A 418 -23.56 6.94 -13.57
N ARG A 419 -22.95 7.08 -12.40
CA ARG A 419 -21.57 6.65 -12.11
C ARG A 419 -21.46 5.22 -11.58
N ILE A 420 -22.58 4.57 -11.25
CA ILE A 420 -22.61 3.27 -10.58
C ILE A 420 -21.75 2.21 -11.31
N PRO A 421 -21.74 2.07 -12.66
CA PRO A 421 -20.87 1.10 -13.31
C PRO A 421 -19.36 1.35 -13.12
N LEU A 422 -18.93 2.60 -12.86
CA LEU A 422 -17.54 2.92 -12.50
C LEU A 422 -17.22 2.43 -11.10
N GLU A 423 -18.12 2.72 -10.16
CA GLU A 423 -18.02 2.39 -8.73
C GLU A 423 -17.99 0.86 -8.54
N LEU A 424 -18.92 0.15 -9.17
CA LEU A 424 -18.92 -1.31 -9.21
C LEU A 424 -17.68 -1.88 -9.91
N SER A 425 -17.16 -1.24 -10.96
CA SER A 425 -15.94 -1.72 -11.61
C SER A 425 -14.72 -1.61 -10.71
N VAL A 426 -14.57 -0.51 -9.96
CA VAL A 426 -13.51 -0.35 -8.95
C VAL A 426 -13.67 -1.39 -7.83
N ASP A 427 -14.88 -1.57 -7.30
CA ASP A 427 -15.16 -2.56 -6.26
C ASP A 427 -14.79 -3.99 -6.69
N ILE A 428 -15.18 -4.40 -7.89
CA ILE A 428 -14.92 -5.73 -8.44
C ILE A 428 -13.42 -5.96 -8.71
N LEU A 429 -12.71 -4.93 -9.21
CA LEU A 429 -11.26 -4.98 -9.43
C LEU A 429 -10.48 -5.08 -8.11
N GLU A 430 -10.88 -4.33 -7.08
CA GLU A 430 -10.27 -4.36 -5.75
C GLU A 430 -10.50 -5.73 -5.07
N MET A 431 -11.73 -6.24 -5.10
CA MET A 431 -12.05 -7.60 -4.63
C MET A 431 -11.22 -8.68 -5.34
N LEU A 432 -11.06 -8.60 -6.66
CA LEU A 432 -10.32 -9.59 -7.43
C LEU A 432 -8.82 -9.54 -7.13
N PHE A 433 -8.25 -8.34 -7.04
CA PHE A 433 -6.84 -8.14 -6.67
C PHE A 433 -6.56 -8.75 -5.30
N GLU A 434 -7.36 -8.38 -4.29
CA GLU A 434 -7.13 -8.77 -2.90
C GLU A 434 -7.40 -10.27 -2.67
N ALA A 435 -8.38 -10.86 -3.35
CA ALA A 435 -8.57 -12.31 -3.35
C ALA A 435 -7.36 -13.04 -3.95
N ARG A 436 -6.76 -12.50 -5.03
CA ARG A 436 -5.56 -13.10 -5.64
C ARG A 436 -4.30 -12.88 -4.81
N LEU A 437 -4.24 -11.77 -4.07
CA LEU A 437 -3.18 -11.44 -3.13
C LEU A 437 -3.16 -12.42 -1.95
N LEU A 438 -4.32 -12.73 -1.36
CA LEU A 438 -4.40 -13.75 -0.30
C LEU A 438 -3.98 -15.15 -0.80
N VAL A 439 -4.41 -15.55 -2.00
CA VAL A 439 -3.95 -16.82 -2.60
C VAL A 439 -2.43 -16.83 -2.84
N MET A 440 -1.84 -15.68 -3.18
CA MET A 440 -0.38 -15.53 -3.32
C MET A 440 0.36 -15.63 -1.98
N PHE A 441 -0.24 -15.15 -0.88
CA PHE A 441 0.28 -15.34 0.48
C PHE A 441 0.13 -16.78 1.00
N GLY A 442 -0.47 -17.68 0.22
CA GLY A 442 -0.67 -19.08 0.59
C GLY A 442 -1.91 -19.34 1.44
N PHE A 443 -2.92 -18.45 1.42
CA PHE A 443 -4.26 -18.80 1.88
C PHE A 443 -4.93 -19.74 0.87
N ASP A 444 -5.65 -20.75 1.34
CA ASP A 444 -6.38 -21.65 0.44
C ASP A 444 -7.65 -20.98 -0.13
N LYS A 445 -8.16 -21.53 -1.24
CA LYS A 445 -9.25 -20.90 -2.01
C LYS A 445 -10.60 -20.93 -1.29
N ALA A 446 -10.78 -21.77 -0.27
CA ALA A 446 -11.94 -21.78 0.62
C ALA A 446 -11.78 -20.78 1.76
N GLN A 447 -10.58 -20.68 2.37
CA GLN A 447 -10.24 -19.62 3.33
C GLN A 447 -10.48 -18.22 2.73
N VAL A 448 -9.98 -17.95 1.52
CA VAL A 448 -10.18 -16.66 0.84
C VAL A 448 -11.67 -16.41 0.57
N ALA A 449 -12.43 -17.42 0.15
CA ALA A 449 -13.88 -17.30 -0.04
C ALA A 449 -14.61 -16.95 1.27
N GLN A 450 -14.22 -17.58 2.39
CA GLN A 450 -14.78 -17.33 3.72
C GLN A 450 -14.45 -15.92 4.23
N MET A 451 -13.17 -15.52 4.13
CA MET A 451 -12.66 -14.21 4.57
C MET A 451 -13.22 -13.04 3.78
N MET A 452 -13.52 -13.22 2.49
CA MET A 452 -14.01 -12.17 1.57
C MET A 452 -15.50 -12.31 1.22
N THR A 453 -16.27 -13.08 1.99
CA THR A 453 -17.74 -13.06 1.94
C THR A 453 -18.33 -13.13 3.35
N LYS A 454 -18.67 -14.33 3.84
CA LYS A 454 -19.53 -14.55 5.01
C LYS A 454 -18.99 -14.06 6.35
N ASP A 455 -17.68 -14.16 6.56
CA ASP A 455 -17.10 -13.94 7.89
C ASP A 455 -16.60 -12.49 8.08
N ASN A 456 -16.88 -11.61 7.11
CA ASN A 456 -16.51 -10.20 7.17
C ASN A 456 -17.65 -9.28 6.64
N PRO A 457 -18.37 -8.56 7.52
CA PRO A 457 -19.42 -7.61 7.15
C PRO A 457 -19.02 -6.51 6.14
N TYR A 458 -17.74 -6.08 6.11
CA TYR A 458 -17.26 -5.13 5.11
C TYR A 458 -17.32 -5.74 3.70
N TRP A 459 -16.90 -7.00 3.55
CA TRP A 459 -16.95 -7.68 2.25
C TRP A 459 -18.37 -8.11 1.88
N ASP A 460 -19.18 -8.58 2.84
CA ASP A 460 -20.58 -8.95 2.62
C ASP A 460 -21.41 -7.75 2.13
N SER A 461 -21.27 -6.58 2.78
CA SER A 461 -21.94 -5.34 2.33
C SER A 461 -21.47 -4.85 0.96
N ARG A 462 -20.21 -5.09 0.59
CA ARG A 462 -19.66 -4.80 -0.75
C ARG A 462 -20.27 -5.74 -1.80
N VAL A 463 -20.33 -7.04 -1.52
CA VAL A 463 -20.99 -8.06 -2.37
C VAL A 463 -22.46 -7.74 -2.57
N ALA A 464 -23.18 -7.37 -1.50
CA ALA A 464 -24.58 -6.97 -1.55
C ALA A 464 -24.78 -5.75 -2.48
N ARG A 465 -24.02 -4.67 -2.27
CA ARG A 465 -24.07 -3.45 -3.11
C ARG A 465 -23.84 -3.76 -4.59
N ILE A 466 -22.82 -4.56 -4.92
CA ILE A 466 -22.53 -4.92 -6.31
C ILE A 466 -23.66 -5.75 -6.93
N THR A 467 -24.25 -6.66 -6.16
CA THR A 467 -25.31 -7.57 -6.62
C THR A 467 -26.62 -6.81 -6.86
N GLU A 468 -27.01 -5.92 -5.94
CA GLU A 468 -28.18 -5.03 -6.06
C GLU A 468 -28.10 -4.14 -7.30
N HIS A 469 -26.91 -3.61 -7.59
CA HIS A 469 -26.70 -2.63 -8.65
C HIS A 469 -26.20 -3.21 -9.99
N MET A 470 -26.03 -4.54 -10.10
CA MET A 470 -25.49 -5.22 -11.28
C MET A 470 -26.21 -4.83 -12.60
N GLN A 471 -27.52 -4.60 -12.53
CA GLN A 471 -28.39 -4.14 -13.62
C GLN A 471 -27.94 -2.83 -14.30
N HIS A 472 -27.14 -1.99 -13.62
CA HIS A 472 -26.62 -0.77 -14.22
C HIS A 472 -25.51 -1.04 -15.24
N PHE A 473 -24.82 -2.20 -15.19
CA PHE A 473 -23.94 -2.63 -16.28
C PHE A 473 -24.71 -2.97 -17.55
N GLU A 474 -25.85 -3.66 -17.46
CA GLU A 474 -26.71 -3.94 -18.63
C GLU A 474 -27.29 -2.65 -19.21
N THR A 475 -27.71 -1.71 -18.33
CA THR A 475 -28.19 -0.38 -18.73
C THR A 475 -27.11 0.42 -19.46
N PHE A 476 -25.85 0.36 -18.98
CA PHE A 476 -24.72 0.99 -19.64
C PHE A 476 -24.37 0.30 -20.98
N LYS A 477 -24.39 -1.03 -21.03
CA LYS A 477 -24.17 -1.81 -22.26
C LYS A 477 -25.22 -1.49 -23.32
N ALA A 478 -26.50 -1.33 -22.95
CA ALA A 478 -27.55 -0.90 -23.86
C ALA A 478 -27.40 0.58 -24.31
N TYR A 479 -26.78 1.43 -23.49
CA TYR A 479 -26.48 2.82 -23.84
C TYR A 479 -25.22 2.99 -24.69
N ALA A 480 -24.26 2.06 -24.59
CA ALA A 480 -23.08 2.00 -25.44
C ALA A 480 -23.43 1.14 -26.68
N PRO A 481 -23.99 1.72 -27.76
CA PRO A 481 -24.41 0.95 -28.92
C PRO A 481 -23.23 0.10 -29.40
N ASN A 482 -23.52 -1.17 -29.70
CA ASN A 482 -22.51 -2.20 -29.89
C ASN A 482 -21.39 -1.72 -30.81
N VAL A 483 -20.15 -1.72 -30.29
CA VAL A 483 -18.95 -1.84 -31.13
C VAL A 483 -18.79 -3.32 -31.51
N GLU A 484 -19.88 -3.90 -31.99
CA GLU A 484 -19.83 -5.00 -32.94
C GLU A 484 -19.40 -4.36 -34.25
N VAL A 485 -18.08 -4.37 -34.48
CA VAL A 485 -17.61 -4.43 -35.86
C VAL A 485 -18.24 -5.70 -36.41
N GLU A 486 -19.17 -5.55 -37.37
CA GLU A 486 -19.71 -6.69 -38.10
C GLU A 486 -18.56 -7.36 -38.83
N ALA A 487 -18.03 -8.42 -38.20
CA ALA A 487 -17.11 -9.36 -38.82
C ALA A 487 -17.92 -10.22 -39.79
N GLU A 488 -18.37 -9.59 -40.89
CA GLU A 488 -18.93 -10.31 -42.04
C GLU A 488 -17.96 -11.43 -42.43
N ALA A 489 -18.52 -12.62 -42.66
CA ALA A 489 -17.75 -13.84 -42.62
C ALA A 489 -16.68 -13.88 -43.73
N ASN A 490 -15.42 -13.93 -43.33
CA ASN A 490 -14.31 -14.26 -44.22
C ASN A 490 -13.65 -15.59 -43.82
N THR A 491 -14.50 -16.63 -43.73
CA THR A 491 -14.14 -18.01 -43.38
C THR A 491 -13.48 -18.78 -44.55
N GLU A 492 -12.94 -18.07 -45.54
CA GLU A 492 -12.34 -18.63 -46.77
C GLU A 492 -10.88 -18.18 -46.98
N ALA A 493 -10.08 -18.09 -45.91
CA ALA A 493 -8.67 -17.67 -45.96
C ALA A 493 -7.67 -18.61 -45.24
N THR A 494 -8.06 -19.85 -44.92
CA THR A 494 -7.20 -20.78 -44.15
C THR A 494 -7.17 -22.23 -44.69
N ASN A 495 -7.33 -22.41 -46.01
CA ASN A 495 -7.26 -23.72 -46.69
C ASN A 495 -6.30 -23.68 -47.90
N VAL A 496 -5.01 -23.43 -47.63
CA VAL A 496 -3.90 -23.69 -48.57
C VAL A 496 -2.74 -24.27 -47.77
N ALA A 497 -2.02 -25.23 -48.36
CA ALA A 497 -0.80 -25.87 -47.83
C ALA A 497 -0.96 -26.79 -46.60
N ALA A 498 -1.63 -27.93 -46.80
CA ALA A 498 -1.35 -29.17 -46.07
C ALA A 498 -1.69 -30.40 -46.94
N GLU A 499 -0.86 -30.71 -47.94
CA GLU A 499 -0.91 -32.02 -48.61
C GLU A 499 -0.24 -33.07 -47.70
N PRO A 500 -0.95 -34.13 -47.26
CA PRO A 500 -0.31 -35.27 -46.62
C PRO A 500 0.19 -36.24 -47.70
N SER A 501 1.51 -36.34 -47.88
CA SER A 501 2.10 -37.40 -48.68
C SER A 501 1.89 -38.76 -48.00
N GLU A 502 1.44 -39.75 -48.76
CA GLU A 502 1.29 -41.13 -48.30
C GLU A 502 2.65 -41.72 -47.86
N PRO A 503 2.61 -42.67 -46.90
CA PRO A 503 3.26 -43.94 -47.20
C PRO A 503 2.50 -45.18 -46.75
N GLY A 504 2.06 -45.98 -47.72
CA GLY A 504 2.23 -47.43 -47.77
C GLY A 504 1.54 -48.33 -46.73
N ASP A 505 0.58 -49.13 -47.20
CA ASP A 505 0.11 -50.33 -46.50
C ASP A 505 1.25 -51.34 -46.22
N ALA A 506 1.26 -51.88 -45.00
CA ALA A 506 1.90 -53.15 -44.66
C ALA A 506 1.04 -53.88 -43.61
N VAL A 507 0.90 -55.20 -43.75
CA VAL A 507 -0.11 -56.03 -43.06
C VAL A 507 0.57 -56.99 -42.06
N ASP A 508 -0.25 -57.73 -41.29
CA ASP A 508 0.07 -58.80 -40.33
C ASP A 508 0.59 -58.37 -38.93
N ASP A 509 0.31 -59.11 -37.84
CA ASP A 509 -0.83 -59.98 -37.49
C ASP A 509 -0.78 -60.28 -35.96
N SER A 510 -1.91 -60.74 -35.40
CA SER A 510 -2.05 -61.51 -34.15
C SER A 510 -1.84 -60.78 -32.80
N GLY A 511 -2.67 -61.14 -31.80
CA GLY A 511 -2.53 -60.61 -30.42
C GLY A 511 -3.82 -60.52 -29.59
N ALA A 512 -4.70 -61.52 -29.64
CA ALA A 512 -6.04 -61.44 -29.06
C ALA A 512 -6.10 -61.58 -27.51
N SER A 513 -7.04 -60.84 -26.88
CA SER A 513 -7.75 -61.25 -25.66
C SER A 513 -9.04 -60.41 -25.49
N THR A 514 -10.13 -61.04 -25.04
CA THR A 514 -11.49 -60.45 -24.97
C THR A 514 -12.10 -60.66 -23.55
N PRO A 515 -13.37 -60.31 -23.21
CA PRO A 515 -13.70 -59.70 -21.92
C PRO A 515 -14.50 -60.63 -20.97
N PRO A 516 -15.14 -60.07 -19.92
CA PRO A 516 -16.61 -59.94 -19.91
C PRO A 516 -17.05 -58.51 -19.46
N GLN A 517 -18.27 -57.95 -19.67
CA GLN A 517 -19.67 -58.42 -19.51
C GLN A 517 -20.06 -58.79 -18.05
N ALA A 518 -21.23 -58.45 -17.49
CA ALA A 518 -22.36 -57.56 -17.89
C ALA A 518 -22.63 -56.58 -16.70
N GLU A 519 -23.78 -55.92 -16.39
CA GLU A 519 -25.22 -55.87 -16.78
C GLU A 519 -25.62 -54.36 -16.85
N ASP A 520 -26.66 -53.87 -17.56
CA ASP A 520 -28.12 -53.99 -17.39
C ASP A 520 -28.69 -53.73 -15.97
N ALA A 521 -29.85 -53.09 -15.74
CA ALA A 521 -30.63 -52.05 -16.44
C ALA A 521 -31.85 -51.64 -15.56
N SER A 522 -32.31 -50.37 -15.57
CA SER A 522 -33.72 -49.98 -15.32
C SER A 522 -33.98 -48.46 -15.32
N GLU A 523 -35.11 -48.03 -15.88
CA GLU A 523 -35.66 -46.67 -15.79
C GLU A 523 -36.56 -46.49 -14.56
N ALA A 524 -36.75 -45.24 -14.07
CA ALA A 524 -37.95 -44.85 -13.32
C ALA A 524 -38.15 -43.33 -13.31
N SER A 525 -39.25 -42.84 -13.92
CA SER A 525 -39.71 -41.45 -13.81
C SER A 525 -40.65 -41.27 -12.62
N ALA A 526 -40.55 -40.15 -11.89
CA ALA A 526 -41.57 -39.72 -10.93
C ALA A 526 -41.69 -38.19 -10.87
N VAL A 527 -42.84 -37.66 -11.32
CA VAL A 527 -43.26 -36.28 -11.10
C VAL A 527 -44.09 -36.22 -9.81
N SER A 528 -43.89 -35.19 -8.98
CA SER A 528 -44.88 -34.77 -7.98
C SER A 528 -44.68 -33.31 -7.58
N GLU A 529 -45.80 -32.59 -7.48
CA GLU A 529 -45.88 -31.15 -7.13
C GLU A 529 -46.16 -30.94 -5.61
N PRO A 530 -46.15 -29.70 -5.09
CA PRO A 530 -45.96 -29.44 -3.66
C PRO A 530 -47.26 -29.36 -2.83
N PRO A 531 -47.16 -29.45 -1.48
CA PRO A 531 -48.22 -29.07 -0.58
C PRO A 531 -48.31 -27.54 -0.40
N ARG A 532 -49.54 -27.02 -0.31
CA ARG A 532 -49.85 -25.66 0.18
C ARG A 532 -50.57 -25.74 1.54
N THR A 533 -50.45 -24.68 2.35
CA THR A 533 -51.47 -24.06 3.26
C THR A 533 -52.58 -24.92 3.89
N ALA A 534 -52.96 -24.77 5.16
CA ALA A 534 -52.68 -23.73 6.17
C ALA A 534 -52.94 -24.27 7.59
N ASP A 535 -52.57 -23.50 8.63
CA ASP A 535 -53.56 -22.91 9.56
C ASP A 535 -52.92 -21.97 10.59
N ALA A 536 -53.69 -21.02 11.11
CA ALA A 536 -53.34 -20.10 12.20
C ALA A 536 -54.60 -19.82 13.04
N PRO A 537 -54.45 -19.41 14.33
CA PRO A 537 -54.99 -18.08 14.65
C PRO A 537 -54.28 -17.28 15.78
N LEU A 538 -54.27 -15.96 15.57
CA LEU A 538 -54.52 -14.87 16.55
C LEU A 538 -53.58 -14.60 17.76
N ALA A 539 -52.67 -13.64 17.53
CA ALA A 539 -52.62 -12.31 18.16
C ALA A 539 -52.25 -12.10 19.65
N LYS A 540 -51.26 -11.20 19.87
CA LYS A 540 -51.47 -9.94 20.62
C LYS A 540 -50.39 -8.85 20.40
N GLU A 541 -50.85 -7.70 19.91
CA GLU A 541 -50.49 -6.29 20.23
C GLU A 541 -49.02 -5.85 20.44
N SER A 542 -48.60 -4.87 19.60
CA SER A 542 -47.52 -3.90 19.88
C SER A 542 -47.99 -2.80 20.86
N PRO A 543 -47.09 -2.06 21.53
CA PRO A 543 -46.41 -0.90 20.90
C PRO A 543 -44.90 -0.87 21.27
N ALA A 544 -44.07 0.17 21.09
CA ALA A 544 -44.25 1.59 20.70
C ALA A 544 -42.99 2.13 19.97
N VAL A 545 -42.96 3.45 19.69
CA VAL A 545 -41.77 4.22 19.26
C VAL A 545 -41.66 5.49 20.11
N ALA A 546 -40.43 5.91 20.43
CA ALA A 546 -40.07 7.26 20.90
C ALA A 546 -38.63 7.52 20.41
N ASP A 547 -38.38 8.46 19.51
CA ASP A 547 -38.37 9.93 19.65
C ASP A 547 -37.14 10.49 20.39
N VAL A 548 -36.29 11.17 19.61
CA VAL A 548 -35.28 12.15 20.06
C VAL A 548 -35.40 13.35 19.12
N PRO A 549 -35.69 14.57 19.61
CA PRO A 549 -36.13 15.67 18.76
C PRO A 549 -34.99 16.45 18.09
N GLN A 550 -35.27 16.98 16.89
CA GLN A 550 -34.54 18.11 16.30
C GLN A 550 -35.18 19.45 16.70
N ALA A 551 -34.37 20.49 16.83
CA ALA A 551 -34.78 21.89 16.72
C ALA A 551 -33.60 22.73 16.23
N THR A 552 -33.86 23.71 15.35
CA THR A 552 -32.85 24.60 14.76
C THR A 552 -33.10 26.07 15.10
N ASP A 553 -32.12 26.91 14.74
CA ASP A 553 -32.21 28.35 14.46
C ASP A 553 -32.19 29.40 15.60
N ALA A 554 -31.01 30.02 15.69
CA ALA A 554 -30.77 31.47 15.56
C ALA A 554 -31.31 32.47 16.61
N LEU A 555 -30.38 33.22 17.25
CA LEU A 555 -30.06 34.63 16.89
C LEU A 555 -28.96 35.28 17.77
N GLN A 556 -28.45 36.41 17.27
CA GLN A 556 -27.61 37.48 17.87
C GLN A 556 -27.68 37.60 19.42
N GLY A 557 -26.65 37.96 20.19
CA GLY A 557 -25.54 38.91 19.98
C GLY A 557 -25.40 39.79 21.25
N THR A 558 -24.34 40.60 21.41
CA THR A 558 -23.95 41.36 22.65
C THR A 558 -23.41 40.49 23.82
N GLY A 559 -22.59 40.98 24.77
CA GLY A 559 -21.83 42.24 24.87
C GLY A 559 -21.34 42.57 26.30
N ALA A 560 -20.15 43.19 26.42
CA ALA A 560 -19.54 43.82 27.63
C ALA A 560 -19.01 42.97 28.82
N SER A 561 -17.66 42.91 28.90
CA SER A 561 -16.71 43.30 29.98
C SER A 561 -17.02 43.31 31.51
N GLU A 562 -15.92 43.28 32.28
CA GLU A 562 -15.70 43.73 33.70
C GLU A 562 -16.10 42.77 34.87
N VAL A 563 -15.43 42.70 36.05
CA VAL A 563 -14.12 43.20 36.59
C VAL A 563 -13.73 42.49 37.92
N SER A 564 -12.44 42.52 38.31
CA SER A 564 -11.87 42.32 39.68
C SER A 564 -11.82 40.90 40.31
N GLY A 565 -10.78 40.63 41.12
CA GLY A 565 -10.74 39.45 42.01
C GLY A 565 -9.41 38.96 42.61
N SER A 566 -8.44 39.81 43.03
CA SER A 566 -7.17 39.36 43.64
C SER A 566 -6.88 39.93 45.03
N PRO A 567 -6.35 39.10 45.95
CA PRO A 567 -5.12 39.41 46.71
C PRO A 567 -4.11 38.22 46.63
N ALA A 568 -2.77 38.37 46.64
CA ALA A 568 -1.83 39.21 47.42
C ALA A 568 -1.62 38.72 48.88
N VAL A 569 -0.41 38.68 49.48
CA VAL A 569 0.98 38.92 49.02
C VAL A 569 1.99 38.30 50.02
N ALA A 570 3.19 37.89 49.56
CA ALA A 570 4.49 37.83 50.30
C ALA A 570 5.60 37.40 49.30
N ASP A 571 6.60 38.18 48.86
CA ASP A 571 7.70 38.93 49.51
C ASP A 571 8.79 38.05 50.19
N ALA A 572 10.11 38.27 50.00
CA ALA A 572 10.81 39.29 49.21
C ALA A 572 12.30 38.94 48.88
N SER A 573 12.94 39.81 48.07
CA SER A 573 14.39 40.15 47.99
C SER A 573 15.37 39.29 47.17
N ASP A 574 16.48 39.84 46.63
CA ASP A 574 16.73 41.14 45.94
C ASP A 574 18.13 41.11 45.25
N ALA A 575 18.34 41.86 44.13
CA ALA A 575 19.63 42.43 43.67
C ALA A 575 19.52 43.11 42.27
N SER A 576 20.00 44.36 42.18
CA SER A 576 20.11 45.23 40.99
C SER A 576 21.02 44.71 39.85
N ALA A 577 20.94 45.07 38.56
CA ALA A 577 20.35 46.18 37.76
C ALA A 577 21.32 47.32 37.32
N VAL A 578 21.19 47.76 36.05
CA VAL A 578 21.70 48.96 35.29
C VAL A 578 21.71 48.55 33.79
N SER A 579 20.87 49.07 32.87
CA SER A 579 20.74 50.44 32.31
C SER A 579 21.96 50.86 31.46
N SER A 580 21.87 51.46 30.27
CA SER A 580 20.82 52.34 29.70
C SER A 580 20.78 52.33 28.16
N ALA A 581 19.82 53.07 27.56
CA ALA A 581 19.75 53.42 26.14
C ALA A 581 19.14 54.84 25.97
N PRO A 582 19.39 55.55 24.86
CA PRO A 582 18.65 56.80 24.54
C PRO A 582 18.03 56.84 23.12
N GLU A 583 16.69 56.87 23.10
CA GLU A 583 15.82 57.81 22.36
C GLU A 583 15.91 58.01 20.83
N SER A 584 14.98 58.82 20.31
CA SER A 584 14.52 58.87 18.91
C SER A 584 14.42 60.30 18.36
N HIS A 585 14.15 60.48 17.07
CA HIS A 585 13.11 61.43 16.58
C HIS A 585 12.79 61.29 15.07
N HIS A 586 11.51 61.58 14.74
CA HIS A 586 10.91 62.30 13.58
C HIS A 586 11.76 62.73 12.37
N THR A 587 11.24 62.93 11.14
CA THR A 587 9.94 62.68 10.44
C THR A 587 10.10 63.07 8.96
N ALA A 588 9.32 62.49 8.03
CA ALA A 588 8.63 63.22 6.94
C ALA A 588 7.86 62.26 6.00
N ASP A 589 6.63 62.63 5.63
CA ASP A 589 5.88 62.05 4.50
C ASP A 589 6.31 62.66 3.16
N LEU A 590 5.98 61.98 2.04
CA LEU A 590 5.34 62.62 0.89
C LEU A 590 4.73 61.63 -0.12
N GLU A 591 3.74 62.14 -0.85
CA GLU A 591 2.94 61.54 -1.92
C GLU A 591 3.79 61.20 -3.18
N GLY A 592 3.35 60.45 -4.19
CA GLY A 592 2.06 59.79 -4.44
C GLY A 592 1.64 59.90 -5.92
N ARG A 593 1.05 58.82 -6.48
CA ARG A 593 0.52 58.69 -7.86
C ARG A 593 1.50 58.81 -9.05
N THR A 594 1.62 57.73 -9.80
CA THR A 594 0.87 57.63 -11.07
C THR A 594 0.41 56.19 -11.30
#